data_AF-A0A0P6Y9J3-F1
#
_entry.id   AF-A0A0P6Y9J3-F1
#
_cell.length_a   1.000
_cell.length_b   1.000
_cell.length_c   1.000
_cell.angle_alpha   90.00
_cell.angle_beta   90.00
_cell.angle_gamma   90.00
#
_symmetry.space_group_name_H-M   'P 1'
#
loop_
_entity.id
_entity.type
_entity.pdbx_description
1 polymer ?
#
loop_
_entity_poly.entity_id
_entity_poly.type
_entity_poly.pdbx_seq_one_letter_code
_entity_poly.pdbx_strand_id
1 'polypeptide(L)'
;MTDRNDPREYLKINEAAQFLGVNPRTVYRHIKTGKIPASMVGGLYLIRRSDLEAVLSESRLDQRAEVTPLHPVLRCGSCYSILISESQIAATCAAESCEEILCASCKIEGKRFCARHQPSAQDRLQTALQALARGEIPLVVRSGEARLREINFTERILTRLTGITTLIHPLDGSVITIQNWQTCLEQGDHRADVMRLLNKVFLDSQTIAQMPLNAWFTARPPQPKGTDGPPVEIQVNTISRLQAHANNGFDSYPLDSQDLQAWLSRQIEEANTEQCFRLILLASTTGWDPSARRMIAASEQPGQAFVARRLLVYLFDLENGDLIYNEKDDRARIYAELFVPLLESEQIAEAVRAINNELLVYDSLTLEQAGRTLPFSKSVLKLAFQRMAQGDTYSIMEIPRLGMALIRN
;
A
#
# COMPACT_ATOMS: atom_id res chain seq x y z
N MET A 1 -9.53 -48.89 30.45
CA MET A 1 -8.45 -49.64 29.77
C MET A 1 -7.33 -48.66 29.55
N THR A 2 -6.20 -48.94 30.19
CA THR A 2 -4.96 -48.16 30.33
C THR A 2 -4.42 -47.71 28.97
N ASP A 3 -3.96 -46.46 28.84
CA ASP A 3 -2.53 -46.24 29.06
C ASP A 3 -2.23 -45.03 29.95
N ARG A 4 -1.56 -45.32 31.06
CA ARG A 4 -1.10 -44.38 32.08
C ARG A 4 0.37 -44.77 32.27
N ASN A 5 1.30 -43.87 31.94
CA ASN A 5 2.77 -43.97 31.90
C ASN A 5 3.42 -44.36 30.57
N ASP A 6 3.73 -43.36 29.74
CA ASP A 6 5.08 -43.27 29.18
C ASP A 6 5.81 -42.07 29.84
N PRO A 7 6.82 -42.30 30.69
CA PRO A 7 7.63 -41.23 31.29
C PRO A 7 8.47 -40.42 30.28
N ARG A 8 8.38 -40.75 28.98
CA ARG A 8 9.05 -40.05 27.88
C ARG A 8 8.09 -39.26 26.99
N GLU A 9 6.91 -38.90 27.48
CA GLU A 9 5.96 -38.09 26.73
C GLU A 9 6.55 -36.67 26.50
N TYR A 10 6.88 -36.40 25.23
CA TYR A 10 7.31 -35.07 24.77
C TYR A 10 6.11 -34.27 24.30
N LEU A 11 5.96 -33.06 24.84
CA LEU A 11 4.91 -32.12 24.52
C LEU A 11 5.45 -31.05 23.57
N LYS A 12 4.64 -30.66 22.59
CA LYS A 12 4.89 -29.46 21.78
C LYS A 12 4.52 -28.21 22.57
N ILE A 13 4.97 -27.05 22.11
CA ILE A 13 4.72 -25.75 22.78
C ILE A 13 3.24 -25.53 23.12
N ASN A 14 2.32 -25.83 22.20
CA ASN A 14 0.89 -25.59 22.43
C ASN A 14 0.32 -26.53 23.51
N GLU A 15 0.77 -27.79 23.55
CA GLU A 15 0.35 -28.78 24.54
C GLU A 15 0.94 -28.45 25.91
N ALA A 16 2.21 -28.02 25.96
CA ALA A 16 2.84 -27.52 27.18
C ALA A 16 2.18 -26.24 27.70
N ALA A 17 1.72 -25.36 26.81
CA ALA A 17 0.99 -24.14 27.17
C ALA A 17 -0.36 -24.49 27.81
N GLN A 18 -1.08 -25.45 27.23
CA GLN A 18 -2.32 -25.98 27.78
C GLN A 18 -2.08 -26.66 29.14
N PHE A 19 -1.00 -27.44 29.27
CA PHE A 19 -0.62 -28.13 30.50
C PHE A 19 -0.31 -27.16 31.64
N LEU A 20 0.38 -26.05 31.34
CA LEU A 20 0.73 -25.01 32.31
C LEU A 20 -0.37 -23.95 32.52
N GLY A 21 -1.44 -23.96 31.71
CA GLY A 21 -2.50 -22.94 31.76
C GLY A 21 -2.02 -21.53 31.35
N VAL A 22 -1.02 -21.43 30.47
CA VAL A 22 -0.43 -20.15 30.02
C VAL A 22 -0.52 -19.98 28.51
N ASN A 23 -0.26 -18.76 28.01
CA ASN A 23 -0.16 -18.51 26.57
C ASN A 23 1.09 -19.20 25.96
N PRO A 24 1.04 -19.78 24.75
CA PRO A 24 2.19 -20.35 24.04
C PRO A 24 3.43 -19.45 23.98
N ARG A 25 3.26 -18.12 23.87
CA ARG A 25 4.37 -17.15 23.92
C ARG A 25 5.11 -17.17 25.26
N THR A 26 4.42 -17.46 26.35
CA THR A 26 5.02 -17.58 27.70
C THR A 26 5.92 -18.81 27.78
N VAL A 27 5.47 -19.95 27.23
CA VAL A 27 6.28 -21.18 27.14
C VAL A 27 7.53 -20.94 26.29
N TYR A 28 7.37 -20.31 25.12
CA TYR A 28 8.49 -19.96 24.25
C TYR A 28 9.51 -19.06 24.95
N ARG A 29 9.05 -18.04 25.68
CA ARG A 29 9.90 -17.17 26.48
C ARG A 29 10.65 -17.95 27.56
N HIS A 30 9.97 -18.87 28.26
CA HIS A 30 10.59 -19.68 29.30
C HIS A 30 11.65 -20.65 28.77
N ILE A 31 11.46 -21.23 27.59
CA ILE A 31 12.48 -21.99 26.89
C ILE A 31 13.69 -21.10 26.57
N LYS A 32 13.46 -19.91 26.00
CA LYS A 32 14.53 -18.96 25.63
C LYS A 32 15.32 -18.46 26.86
N THR A 33 14.66 -18.31 28.00
CA THR A 33 15.32 -17.91 29.26
C THR A 33 15.93 -19.09 30.03
N GLY A 34 15.87 -20.32 29.50
CA GLY A 34 16.40 -21.52 30.16
C GLY A 34 15.59 -22.03 31.35
N LYS A 35 14.36 -21.52 31.57
CA LYS A 35 13.48 -21.91 32.67
C LYS A 35 12.71 -23.20 32.41
N ILE A 36 12.49 -23.54 31.14
CA ILE A 36 11.92 -24.82 30.73
C ILE A 36 12.94 -25.47 29.78
N PRO A 37 13.53 -26.61 30.13
CA PRO A 37 14.40 -27.33 29.22
C PRO A 37 13.59 -27.87 28.04
N ALA A 38 14.11 -27.67 26.82
CA ALA A 38 13.48 -28.15 25.59
C ALA A 38 14.53 -28.58 24.58
N SER A 39 14.21 -29.62 23.80
CA SER A 39 15.03 -30.11 22.70
C SER A 39 14.45 -29.63 21.37
N MET A 40 15.28 -29.08 20.49
CA MET A 40 14.86 -28.69 19.14
C MET A 40 15.10 -29.83 18.16
N VAL A 41 14.04 -30.35 17.55
CA VAL A 41 14.10 -31.44 16.57
C VAL A 41 13.28 -31.02 15.35
N GLY A 42 13.94 -30.88 14.19
CA GLY A 42 13.27 -30.50 12.93
C GLY A 42 12.58 -29.13 12.97
N GLY A 43 13.12 -28.16 13.73
CA GLY A 43 12.53 -26.82 13.87
C GLY A 43 11.36 -26.72 14.86
N LEU A 44 11.01 -27.81 15.55
CA LEU A 44 10.00 -27.84 16.61
C LEU A 44 10.66 -28.01 17.98
N TYR A 45 10.16 -27.30 18.99
CA TYR A 45 10.53 -27.50 20.38
C TYR A 45 9.72 -28.64 20.99
N LEU A 46 10.42 -29.62 21.54
CA LEU A 46 9.87 -30.75 22.29
C LEU A 46 10.28 -30.62 23.76
N ILE A 47 9.30 -30.67 24.65
CA ILE A 47 9.47 -30.44 26.08
C ILE A 47 9.06 -31.72 26.81
N ARG A 48 9.90 -32.25 27.70
CA ARG A 48 9.50 -33.43 28.48
C ARG A 48 8.47 -33.00 29.51
N ARG A 49 7.41 -33.79 29.63
CA ARG A 49 6.37 -33.56 30.63
C ARG A 49 6.92 -33.52 32.07
N SER A 50 7.90 -34.37 32.38
CA SER A 50 8.59 -34.38 33.69
C SER A 50 9.18 -33.02 34.07
N ASP A 51 9.70 -32.29 33.09
CA ASP A 51 10.37 -31.02 33.30
C ASP A 51 9.35 -29.91 33.57
N LEU A 52 8.16 -29.99 32.95
CA LEU A 52 7.05 -29.09 33.25
C LEU A 52 6.47 -29.33 34.65
N GLU A 53 6.38 -30.60 35.06
CA GLU A 53 5.92 -30.97 36.40
C GLU A 53 6.90 -30.49 37.50
N ALA A 54 8.21 -30.56 37.24
CA ALA A 54 9.23 -30.00 38.11
C ALA A 54 9.06 -28.48 38.29
N VAL A 55 8.84 -27.73 37.20
CA VAL A 55 8.61 -26.27 37.24
C VAL A 55 7.33 -25.91 38.01
N LEU A 56 6.27 -26.71 37.88
CA LEU A 56 5.04 -26.52 38.67
C LEU A 56 5.26 -26.80 40.16
N SER A 57 6.12 -27.77 40.50
CA SER A 57 6.45 -28.09 41.89
C SER A 57 7.32 -27.02 42.55
N GLU A 58 8.29 -26.44 41.81
CA GLU A 58 9.09 -25.30 42.26
C GLU A 58 8.21 -24.05 42.47
N SER A 59 7.29 -23.80 41.54
CA SER A 59 6.35 -22.65 41.63
C SER A 59 5.39 -22.74 42.84
N ARG A 60 5.15 -23.94 43.39
CA ARG A 60 4.33 -24.13 44.61
C ARG A 60 5.11 -23.90 45.90
N LEU A 61 6.44 -24.07 45.88
CA LEU A 61 7.29 -23.83 47.05
C LEU A 61 7.60 -22.34 47.24
N ASP A 62 7.59 -21.55 46.16
CA ASP A 62 7.76 -20.09 46.20
C ASP A 62 6.48 -19.31 46.57
N GLN A 63 5.30 -19.94 46.55
CA GLN A 63 4.01 -19.28 46.84
C GLN A 63 3.66 -19.14 48.34
N ARG A 64 4.62 -19.40 49.24
CA ARG A 64 4.48 -19.12 50.70
C ARG A 64 5.26 -17.89 51.18
N ALA A 65 5.74 -17.04 50.26
CA ALA A 65 6.09 -15.67 50.60
C ALA A 65 4.85 -14.79 50.37
N GLU A 66 4.28 -14.27 51.45
CA GLU A 66 3.30 -13.18 51.42
C GLU A 66 3.89 -12.00 50.62
N VAL A 67 3.41 -11.80 49.39
CA VAL A 67 3.65 -10.55 48.66
C VAL A 67 2.44 -9.66 48.86
N THR A 68 2.53 -8.79 49.84
CA THR A 68 1.68 -7.61 49.99
C THR A 68 1.83 -6.75 48.73
N PRO A 69 0.75 -6.36 48.02
CA PRO A 69 0.87 -5.56 46.81
C PRO A 69 1.12 -4.10 47.21
N LEU A 70 2.35 -3.62 47.08
CA LEU A 70 2.70 -2.25 47.51
C LEU A 70 2.58 -1.18 46.42
N HIS A 71 2.26 -1.52 45.17
CA HIS A 71 1.92 -0.52 44.16
C HIS A 71 0.77 -0.95 43.26
N PRO A 72 -0.21 -0.07 42.98
CA PRO A 72 -1.21 -0.33 41.95
C PRO A 72 -0.49 -0.49 40.60
N VAL A 73 -0.74 -1.61 39.91
CA VAL A 73 -0.23 -1.82 38.56
C VAL A 73 -0.94 -0.82 37.64
N LEU A 74 -0.26 0.29 37.36
CA LEU A 74 -0.74 1.31 36.43
C LEU A 74 -0.80 0.71 35.03
N ARG A 75 -1.92 0.88 34.33
CA ARG A 75 -2.12 0.38 32.96
C ARG A 75 -2.70 1.48 32.10
N CYS A 76 -2.25 1.55 30.85
CA CYS A 76 -2.88 2.44 29.87
C CYS A 76 -4.30 1.96 29.57
N GLY A 77 -5.30 2.81 29.78
CA GLY A 77 -6.70 2.54 29.46
C GLY A 77 -6.98 2.38 27.96
N SER A 78 -6.05 2.77 27.06
CA SER A 78 -6.20 2.59 25.61
C SER A 78 -5.53 1.33 25.07
N CYS A 79 -4.26 1.07 25.41
CA CYS A 79 -3.50 -0.06 24.86
C CYS A 79 -3.26 -1.20 25.86
N TYR A 80 -3.68 -1.02 27.11
CA TYR A 80 -3.51 -1.97 28.21
C TYR A 80 -2.05 -2.33 28.57
N SER A 81 -1.07 -1.61 28.00
CA SER A 81 0.34 -1.72 28.40
C SER A 81 0.50 -1.36 29.87
N ILE A 82 1.29 -2.18 30.56
CA ILE A 82 1.67 -1.95 31.96
C ILE A 82 2.66 -0.78 32.00
N LEU A 83 2.40 0.20 32.86
CA LEU A 83 3.25 1.34 33.11
C LEU A 83 4.09 1.05 34.35
N ILE A 84 5.41 1.15 34.17
CA ILE A 84 6.43 0.84 35.19
C ILE A 84 6.69 2.08 36.05
N SER A 85 6.38 3.29 35.55
CA SER A 85 6.53 4.55 36.26
C SER A 85 5.46 5.58 35.87
N GLU A 86 5.17 6.54 36.76
CA GLU A 86 4.24 7.64 36.50
C GLU A 86 4.69 8.54 35.34
N SER A 87 6.00 8.62 35.06
CA SER A 87 6.54 9.35 33.90
C SER A 87 6.07 8.81 32.54
N GLN A 88 5.50 7.59 32.50
CA GLN A 88 4.92 7.01 31.29
C GLN A 88 3.46 7.41 31.09
N ILE A 89 2.83 8.05 32.07
CA ILE A 89 1.49 8.64 31.98
C ILE A 89 1.59 9.98 31.27
N ALA A 90 0.84 10.17 30.19
CA ALA A 90 0.88 11.39 29.40
C ALA A 90 -0.47 12.14 29.35
N ALA A 91 -1.58 11.46 29.61
CA ALA A 91 -2.90 12.07 29.65
C ALA A 91 -3.90 11.19 30.42
N THR A 92 -5.09 11.71 30.69
CA THR A 92 -6.27 10.94 31.06
C THR A 92 -7.26 10.88 29.90
N CYS A 93 -8.22 9.95 29.98
CA CYS A 93 -9.33 9.85 29.05
C CYS A 93 -10.12 11.17 28.99
N ALA A 94 -10.43 11.63 27.78
CA ALA A 94 -11.16 12.87 27.54
C ALA A 94 -12.68 12.77 27.74
N ALA A 95 -13.21 11.61 28.09
CA ALA A 95 -14.63 11.45 28.42
C ALA A 95 -14.92 12.05 29.80
N GLU A 96 -16.06 12.72 29.93
CA GLU A 96 -16.48 13.30 31.21
C GLU A 96 -16.49 12.24 32.31
N SER A 97 -15.89 12.58 33.46
CA SER A 97 -15.79 11.70 34.64
C SER A 97 -15.01 10.39 34.44
N CYS A 98 -14.12 10.31 33.43
CA CYS A 98 -13.26 9.13 33.22
C CYS A 98 -11.79 9.40 33.61
N GLU A 99 -11.28 8.71 34.63
CA GLU A 99 -9.91 8.87 35.15
C GLU A 99 -8.91 7.84 34.59
N GLU A 100 -9.30 7.08 33.55
CA GLU A 100 -8.42 6.11 32.89
C GLU A 100 -7.19 6.82 32.30
N ILE A 101 -6.00 6.35 32.65
CA ILE A 101 -4.72 6.94 32.24
C ILE A 101 -4.32 6.49 30.83
N LEU A 102 -3.68 7.36 30.07
CA LEU A 102 -3.16 7.09 28.73
C LEU A 102 -1.64 7.24 28.73
N CYS A 103 -0.95 6.26 28.13
CA CYS A 103 0.50 6.28 28.06
C CYS A 103 1.03 7.28 27.02
N ALA A 104 2.31 7.66 27.15
CA ALA A 104 2.99 8.54 26.21
C ALA A 104 2.88 8.09 24.75
N SER A 105 3.05 6.80 24.46
CA SER A 105 2.90 6.27 23.10
C SER A 105 1.50 6.49 22.53
N CYS A 106 0.44 6.16 23.31
CA CYS A 106 -0.94 6.40 22.88
C CYS A 106 -1.23 7.89 22.69
N LYS A 107 -0.63 8.76 23.50
CA LYS A 107 -0.77 10.22 23.35
C LYS A 107 -0.11 10.72 22.06
N ILE A 108 1.09 10.22 21.73
CA ILE A 108 1.80 10.51 20.48
C ILE A 108 1.01 10.01 19.27
N GLU A 109 0.37 8.84 19.37
CA GLU A 109 -0.55 8.30 18.36
C GLU A 109 -1.91 9.06 18.28
N GLY A 110 -2.08 10.12 19.06
CA GLY A 110 -3.28 10.97 19.04
C GLY A 110 -4.49 10.37 19.76
N LYS A 111 -4.34 9.30 20.55
CA LYS A 111 -5.45 8.72 21.31
C LYS A 111 -5.87 9.67 22.43
N ARG A 112 -7.18 9.94 22.50
CA ARG A 112 -7.80 10.82 23.51
C ARG A 112 -8.71 10.08 24.49
N PHE A 113 -9.07 8.84 24.21
CA PHE A 113 -10.05 8.08 24.98
C PHE A 113 -9.48 6.71 25.36
N CYS A 114 -9.92 6.16 26.49
CA CYS A 114 -9.68 4.76 26.83
C CYS A 114 -10.47 3.84 25.89
N ALA A 115 -10.17 2.55 25.88
CA ALA A 115 -10.79 1.57 24.99
C ALA A 115 -12.32 1.49 25.13
N ARG A 116 -12.89 1.85 26.29
CA ARG A 116 -14.35 1.91 26.51
C ARG A 116 -15.01 3.13 25.89
N HIS A 117 -14.31 4.26 25.86
CA HIS A 117 -14.83 5.54 25.35
C HIS A 117 -14.28 5.88 23.97
N GLN A 118 -13.49 4.99 23.37
CA GLN A 118 -12.98 5.19 22.03
C GLN A 118 -14.19 5.18 21.07
N PRO A 119 -14.40 6.26 20.29
CA PRO A 119 -15.52 6.31 19.36
C PRO A 119 -15.47 5.11 18.42
N SER A 120 -16.62 4.63 17.95
CA SER A 120 -16.59 3.59 16.92
C SER A 120 -15.97 4.13 15.63
N ALA A 121 -15.54 3.24 14.72
CA ALA A 121 -15.07 3.68 13.40
C ALA A 121 -16.16 4.47 12.65
N GLN A 122 -17.42 4.08 12.85
CA GLN A 122 -18.57 4.76 12.25
C GLN A 122 -18.80 6.15 12.86
N ASP A 123 -18.65 6.31 14.18
CA ASP A 123 -18.76 7.63 14.83
C ASP A 123 -17.66 8.58 14.38
N ARG A 124 -16.43 8.08 14.24
CA ARG A 124 -15.30 8.88 13.71
C ARG A 124 -15.58 9.34 12.29
N LEU A 125 -16.05 8.44 11.43
CA LEU A 125 -16.39 8.77 10.05
C LEU A 125 -17.51 9.81 10.00
N GLN A 126 -18.57 9.63 10.79
CA GLN A 126 -19.69 10.57 10.83
C GLN A 126 -19.24 11.96 11.31
N THR A 127 -18.39 12.02 12.33
CA THR A 127 -17.80 13.27 12.83
C THR A 127 -16.97 13.97 11.74
N ALA A 128 -16.15 13.22 11.02
CA ALA A 128 -15.35 13.76 9.92
C ALA A 128 -16.23 14.26 8.77
N LEU A 129 -17.26 13.51 8.37
CA LEU A 129 -18.21 13.95 7.34
C LEU A 129 -18.96 15.24 7.73
N GLN A 130 -19.30 15.39 9.02
CA GLN A 130 -19.87 16.64 9.52
C GLN A 130 -18.87 17.80 9.52
N ALA A 131 -17.61 17.55 9.89
CA ALA A 131 -16.55 18.56 9.82
C ALA A 131 -16.28 18.99 8.37
N LEU A 132 -16.31 18.05 7.42
CA LEU A 132 -16.21 18.33 5.98
C LEU A 132 -17.38 19.21 5.51
N ALA A 133 -18.61 18.90 5.91
CA ALA A 133 -19.79 19.70 5.57
C ALA A 133 -19.73 21.13 6.14
N ARG A 134 -19.02 21.33 7.27
CA ARG A 134 -18.76 22.66 7.85
C ARG A 134 -17.53 23.36 7.28
N GLY A 135 -16.76 22.70 6.40
CA GLY A 135 -15.51 23.24 5.84
C GLY A 135 -14.34 23.29 6.82
N GLU A 136 -14.40 22.54 7.92
CA GLU A 136 -13.31 22.46 8.92
C GLU A 136 -12.15 21.58 8.45
N ILE A 137 -12.44 20.61 7.58
CA ILE A 137 -11.46 19.73 6.94
C ILE A 137 -11.67 19.75 5.42
N PRO A 138 -10.59 19.54 4.63
CA PRO A 138 -10.66 19.71 3.18
C PRO A 138 -11.31 18.52 2.44
N LEU A 139 -11.20 17.31 2.98
CA LEU A 139 -11.69 16.08 2.33
C LEU A 139 -11.90 14.94 3.34
N VAL A 140 -12.51 13.84 2.88
CA VAL A 140 -12.56 12.55 3.60
C VAL A 140 -12.46 11.43 2.57
N VAL A 141 -11.33 10.72 2.54
CA VAL A 141 -11.11 9.55 1.66
C VAL A 141 -11.10 8.29 2.51
N ARG A 142 -12.09 7.42 2.30
CA ARG A 142 -12.22 6.15 3.02
C ARG A 142 -11.17 5.15 2.56
N SER A 143 -10.77 4.22 3.44
CA SER A 143 -9.75 3.20 3.10
C SER A 143 -10.06 2.41 1.84
N GLY A 144 -11.32 1.96 1.68
CA GLY A 144 -11.71 1.22 0.48
C GLY A 144 -11.68 2.07 -0.79
N GLU A 145 -11.94 3.37 -0.67
CA GLU A 145 -11.86 4.31 -1.77
C GLU A 145 -10.41 4.59 -2.16
N ALA A 146 -9.53 4.84 -1.19
CA ALA A 146 -8.09 4.97 -1.43
C ALA A 146 -7.55 3.70 -2.12
N ARG A 147 -7.92 2.51 -1.64
CA ARG A 147 -7.52 1.24 -2.25
C ARG A 147 -7.97 1.12 -3.70
N LEU A 148 -9.21 1.49 -4.00
CA LEU A 148 -9.72 1.47 -5.37
C LEU A 148 -8.97 2.48 -6.26
N ARG A 149 -8.68 3.68 -5.76
CA ARG A 149 -7.87 4.69 -6.46
C ARG A 149 -6.47 4.15 -6.77
N GLU A 150 -5.82 3.48 -5.83
CA GLU A 150 -4.49 2.87 -6.01
C GLU A 150 -4.49 1.86 -7.16
N ILE A 151 -5.41 0.89 -7.10
CA ILE A 151 -5.51 -0.19 -8.10
C ILE A 151 -5.75 0.42 -9.49
N ASN A 152 -6.78 1.27 -9.60
CA ASN A 152 -7.15 1.86 -10.89
C ASN A 152 -6.04 2.71 -11.49
N PHE A 153 -5.37 3.53 -10.67
CA PHE A 153 -4.28 4.38 -11.15
C PHE A 153 -3.09 3.55 -11.64
N THR A 154 -2.65 2.58 -10.82
CA THR A 154 -1.49 1.75 -11.13
C THR A 154 -1.69 0.96 -12.42
N GLU A 155 -2.87 0.35 -12.59
CA GLU A 155 -3.24 -0.38 -13.81
C GLU A 155 -3.29 0.52 -15.05
N ARG A 156 -3.80 1.76 -14.93
CA ARG A 156 -3.86 2.72 -16.04
C ARG A 156 -2.47 3.17 -16.49
N ILE A 157 -1.58 3.48 -15.54
CA ILE A 157 -0.20 3.85 -15.86
C ILE A 157 0.55 2.65 -16.44
N LEU A 158 0.38 1.46 -15.87
CA LEU A 158 0.98 0.23 -16.40
C LEU A 158 0.53 -0.01 -17.85
N THR A 159 -0.78 0.07 -18.12
CA THR A 159 -1.33 -0.07 -19.48
C THR A 159 -0.69 0.94 -20.44
N ARG A 160 -0.59 2.21 -20.03
CA ARG A 160 0.04 3.26 -20.84
C ARG A 160 1.51 2.98 -21.12
N LEU A 161 2.30 2.61 -20.11
CA LEU A 161 3.71 2.27 -20.27
C LEU A 161 3.89 1.06 -21.20
N THR A 162 3.07 0.02 -21.03
CA THR A 162 3.16 -1.19 -21.87
C THR A 162 2.84 -0.95 -23.34
N GLY A 163 2.11 0.13 -23.66
CA GLY A 163 1.86 0.56 -25.04
C GLY A 163 3.07 1.19 -25.74
N ILE A 164 4.16 1.46 -25.01
CA ILE A 164 5.35 2.14 -25.53
C ILE A 164 6.46 1.13 -25.78
N THR A 165 7.05 1.19 -26.97
CA THR A 165 8.12 0.28 -27.39
C THR A 165 9.50 0.93 -27.38
N THR A 166 9.56 2.26 -27.31
CA THR A 166 10.82 3.02 -27.33
C THR A 166 10.80 4.16 -26.33
N LEU A 167 11.93 4.39 -25.68
CA LEU A 167 12.16 5.49 -24.74
C LEU A 167 13.48 6.17 -25.13
N ILE A 168 13.55 7.49 -25.03
CA ILE A 168 14.82 8.21 -25.17
C ILE A 168 15.49 8.27 -23.81
N HIS A 169 16.79 8.03 -23.74
CA HIS A 169 17.54 8.13 -22.49
C HIS A 169 17.70 9.62 -22.07
N PRO A 170 17.35 10.01 -20.82
CA PRO A 170 17.26 11.42 -20.41
C PRO A 170 18.57 12.24 -20.41
N LEU A 171 19.73 11.57 -20.36
CA LEU A 171 21.04 12.24 -20.30
C LEU A 171 21.81 12.25 -21.63
N ASP A 172 21.89 11.12 -22.34
CA ASP A 172 22.70 10.97 -23.56
C ASP A 172 21.86 10.93 -24.85
N GLY A 173 20.52 10.90 -24.75
CA GLY A 173 19.62 10.89 -25.90
C GLY A 173 19.56 9.56 -26.65
N SER A 174 20.21 8.50 -26.16
CA SER A 174 20.18 7.18 -26.80
C SER A 174 18.78 6.57 -26.81
N VAL A 175 18.45 5.79 -27.84
CA VAL A 175 17.15 5.12 -27.95
C VAL A 175 17.18 3.78 -27.24
N ILE A 176 16.32 3.65 -26.23
CA ILE A 176 16.06 2.44 -25.46
C ILE A 176 14.88 1.72 -26.11
N THR A 177 15.10 0.49 -26.60
CA THR A 177 14.03 -0.34 -27.17
C THR A 177 13.57 -1.37 -26.16
N ILE A 178 12.26 -1.41 -25.91
CA ILE A 178 11.62 -2.28 -24.93
C ILE A 178 10.79 -3.30 -25.68
N GLN A 179 11.26 -4.55 -25.72
CA GLN A 179 10.55 -5.64 -26.40
C GLN A 179 9.39 -6.17 -25.56
N ASN A 180 9.60 -6.30 -24.25
CA ASN A 180 8.59 -6.81 -23.33
C ASN A 180 8.77 -6.21 -21.94
N TRP A 181 7.82 -5.39 -21.53
CA TRP A 181 7.80 -4.77 -20.20
C TRP A 181 7.75 -5.80 -19.07
N GLN A 182 7.12 -6.96 -19.26
CA GLN A 182 7.05 -7.98 -18.21
C GLN A 182 8.42 -8.50 -17.76
N THR A 183 9.42 -8.44 -18.65
CA THR A 183 10.78 -8.91 -18.34
C THR A 183 11.59 -7.91 -17.51
N CYS A 184 11.15 -6.66 -17.45
CA CYS A 184 11.85 -5.60 -16.75
C CYS A 184 11.04 -4.97 -15.61
N LEU A 185 9.91 -5.56 -15.25
CA LEU A 185 8.95 -4.98 -14.31
C LEU A 185 8.90 -5.75 -13.00
N GLU A 186 9.02 -5.02 -11.91
CA GLU A 186 8.90 -5.49 -10.53
C GLU A 186 7.70 -4.80 -9.88
N GLN A 187 6.90 -5.54 -9.12
CA GLN A 187 5.72 -4.99 -8.43
C GLN A 187 5.77 -5.32 -6.95
N GLY A 188 5.20 -4.45 -6.14
CA GLY A 188 5.03 -4.70 -4.73
C GLY A 188 4.05 -3.75 -4.07
N ASP A 189 3.98 -3.84 -2.74
CA ASP A 189 3.15 -3.00 -1.90
C ASP A 189 3.73 -2.96 -0.48
N HIS A 190 3.07 -2.18 0.38
CA HIS A 190 3.43 -1.99 1.79
C HIS A 190 2.52 -2.81 2.73
N ARG A 191 2.07 -4.01 2.33
CA ARG A 191 1.24 -4.87 3.19
C ARG A 191 1.86 -5.16 4.56
N ALA A 192 3.20 -5.23 4.63
CA ALA A 192 3.92 -5.44 5.89
C ALA A 192 3.73 -4.28 6.88
N ASP A 193 3.64 -3.05 6.38
CA ASP A 193 3.32 -1.88 7.20
C ASP A 193 1.88 -1.94 7.70
N VAL A 194 0.93 -2.30 6.83
CA VAL A 194 -0.47 -2.47 7.22
C VAL A 194 -0.63 -3.57 8.27
N MET A 195 0.08 -4.69 8.13
CA MET A 195 0.13 -5.76 9.13
C MET A 195 0.62 -5.26 10.49
N ARG A 196 1.71 -4.49 10.50
CA ARG A 196 2.25 -3.88 11.71
C ARG A 196 1.26 -2.90 12.35
N LEU A 197 0.65 -2.02 11.54
CA LEU A 197 -0.31 -1.01 11.98
C LEU A 197 -1.58 -1.61 12.56
N LEU A 198 -2.09 -2.69 11.97
CA LEU A 198 -3.26 -3.41 12.46
C LEU A 198 -2.93 -4.47 13.52
N ASN A 199 -1.64 -4.62 13.87
CA ASN A 199 -1.15 -5.66 14.77
C ASN A 199 -1.60 -7.08 14.35
N LYS A 200 -1.59 -7.36 13.04
CA LYS A 200 -1.95 -8.64 12.42
C LYS A 200 -0.70 -9.36 11.89
N VAL A 201 -0.69 -10.70 11.96
CA VAL A 201 0.39 -11.54 11.40
C VAL A 201 0.13 -11.91 9.93
N PHE A 202 -1.11 -11.78 9.47
CA PHE A 202 -1.49 -11.91 8.06
C PHE A 202 -2.70 -11.01 7.81
N LEU A 203 -2.89 -10.58 6.55
CA LEU A 203 -4.09 -9.86 6.15
C LEU A 203 -5.05 -10.83 5.45
N ASP A 204 -6.29 -10.89 5.92
CA ASP A 204 -7.37 -11.58 5.23
C ASP A 204 -7.74 -10.85 3.92
N SER A 205 -8.37 -11.56 2.98
CA SER A 205 -8.73 -11.03 1.65
C SER A 205 -9.60 -9.79 1.71
N GLN A 206 -10.49 -9.70 2.71
CA GLN A 206 -11.35 -8.54 2.89
C GLN A 206 -10.53 -7.31 3.29
N THR A 207 -9.57 -7.45 4.21
CA THR A 207 -8.67 -6.37 4.62
C THR A 207 -7.83 -5.91 3.42
N ILE A 208 -7.29 -6.84 2.62
CA ILE A 208 -6.51 -6.52 1.40
C ILE A 208 -7.36 -5.75 0.37
N ALA A 209 -8.64 -6.08 0.25
CA ALA A 209 -9.56 -5.41 -0.66
C ALA A 209 -10.00 -4.02 -0.17
N GLN A 210 -9.93 -3.74 1.13
CA GLN A 210 -10.48 -2.53 1.74
C GLN A 210 -9.42 -1.56 2.28
N MET A 211 -8.17 -1.98 2.42
CA MET A 211 -7.08 -1.13 2.92
C MET A 211 -6.18 -0.69 1.77
N PRO A 212 -5.80 0.61 1.71
CA PRO A 212 -4.72 1.03 0.84
C PRO A 212 -3.45 0.29 1.26
N LEU A 213 -2.67 -0.13 0.26
CA LEU A 213 -1.42 -0.84 0.47
C LEU A 213 -0.23 -0.05 -0.06
N ASN A 214 -0.42 1.17 -0.57
CA ASN A 214 0.63 1.93 -1.26
C ASN A 214 1.33 1.06 -2.31
N ALA A 215 0.53 0.53 -3.24
CA ALA A 215 1.03 -0.31 -4.32
C ALA A 215 2.01 0.47 -5.20
N TRP A 216 3.03 -0.24 -5.69
CA TRP A 216 4.08 0.32 -6.53
C TRP A 216 4.54 -0.68 -7.59
N PHE A 217 5.13 -0.15 -8.65
CA PHE A 217 5.94 -0.94 -9.56
C PHE A 217 7.15 -0.15 -10.04
N THR A 218 8.19 -0.89 -10.39
CA THR A 218 9.44 -0.37 -10.91
C THR A 218 9.75 -1.09 -12.21
N ALA A 219 9.97 -0.33 -13.28
CA ALA A 219 10.43 -0.86 -14.55
C ALA A 219 11.89 -0.46 -14.80
N ARG A 220 12.71 -1.42 -15.20
CA ARG A 220 14.14 -1.23 -15.53
C ARG A 220 14.42 -1.60 -16.99
N PRO A 221 14.05 -0.73 -17.95
CA PRO A 221 14.29 -0.96 -19.36
C PRO A 221 15.73 -1.41 -19.67
N PRO A 222 15.93 -2.25 -20.70
CA PRO A 222 17.26 -2.72 -21.07
C PRO A 222 18.15 -1.55 -21.49
N GLN A 223 19.41 -1.58 -21.10
CA GLN A 223 20.36 -0.55 -21.49
C GLN A 223 20.83 -0.77 -22.94
N PRO A 224 20.88 0.27 -23.79
CA PRO A 224 21.40 0.14 -25.14
C PRO A 224 22.88 -0.27 -25.13
N LYS A 225 23.31 -1.02 -26.15
CA LYS A 225 24.74 -1.37 -26.27
C LYS A 225 25.55 -0.13 -26.64
N GLY A 226 26.62 0.14 -25.91
CA GLY A 226 27.55 1.25 -26.20
C GLY A 226 27.15 2.60 -25.60
N THR A 227 26.22 2.63 -24.65
CA THR A 227 25.91 3.83 -23.85
C THR A 227 26.77 3.91 -22.60
N ASP A 228 27.36 5.08 -22.35
CA ASP A 228 28.07 5.41 -21.10
C ASP A 228 27.13 6.01 -20.04
N GLY A 229 25.86 6.25 -20.37
CA GLY A 229 24.84 6.76 -19.45
C GLY A 229 24.46 5.75 -18.35
N PRO A 230 24.03 6.21 -17.16
CA PRO A 230 23.52 5.33 -16.12
C PRO A 230 22.22 4.62 -16.56
N PRO A 231 21.92 3.39 -16.11
CA PRO A 231 20.68 2.71 -16.46
C PRO A 231 19.45 3.54 -16.05
N VAL A 232 18.38 3.46 -16.84
CA VAL A 232 17.11 4.17 -16.58
C VAL A 232 16.18 3.27 -15.78
N GLU A 233 15.55 3.86 -14.77
CA GLU A 233 14.52 3.22 -13.96
C GLU A 233 13.26 4.11 -13.95
N ILE A 234 12.09 3.49 -14.12
CA ILE A 234 10.79 4.14 -14.04
C ILE A 234 10.09 3.59 -12.82
N GLN A 235 9.83 4.44 -11.84
CA GLN A 235 9.20 4.07 -10.59
C GLN A 235 7.84 4.73 -10.48
N VAL A 236 6.81 3.93 -10.23
CA VAL A 236 5.44 4.40 -10.03
C VAL A 236 4.98 3.96 -8.65
N ASN A 237 4.63 4.92 -7.81
CA ASN A 237 4.18 4.67 -6.44
C ASN A 237 2.85 5.34 -6.20
N THR A 238 1.97 4.63 -5.51
CA THR A 238 0.79 5.23 -4.88
C THR A 238 1.07 5.47 -3.40
N ILE A 239 0.62 6.60 -2.85
CA ILE A 239 0.82 6.96 -1.46
C ILE A 239 -0.50 7.34 -0.81
N SER A 240 -0.74 6.69 0.32
CA SER A 240 -1.74 7.01 1.32
C SER A 240 -1.07 7.03 2.70
N ARG A 241 -1.59 7.81 3.66
CA ARG A 241 -1.16 7.71 5.07
C ARG A 241 -1.77 6.46 5.70
N LEU A 242 -1.07 5.33 5.58
CA LEU A 242 -1.55 4.03 6.08
C LEU A 242 -1.98 4.06 7.55
N GLN A 243 -1.29 4.84 8.38
CA GLN A 243 -1.63 5.02 9.80
C GLN A 243 -3.01 5.66 9.99
N ALA A 244 -3.37 6.67 9.19
CA ALA A 244 -4.68 7.32 9.25
C ALA A 244 -5.79 6.33 8.88
N HIS A 245 -5.59 5.59 7.78
CA HIS A 245 -6.50 4.53 7.35
C HIS A 245 -6.65 3.41 8.38
N ALA A 246 -5.56 2.97 9.02
CA ALA A 246 -5.60 1.94 10.04
C ALA A 246 -6.31 2.40 11.33
N ASN A 247 -6.09 3.65 11.74
CA ASN A 247 -6.67 4.20 12.97
C ASN A 247 -8.13 4.61 12.81
N ASN A 248 -8.44 5.27 11.71
CA ASN A 248 -9.70 5.99 11.51
C ASN A 248 -10.62 5.29 10.49
N GLY A 249 -10.06 4.51 9.57
CA GLY A 249 -10.79 4.01 8.39
C GLY A 249 -10.85 5.01 7.23
N PHE A 250 -10.20 6.18 7.37
CA PHE A 250 -10.13 7.24 6.38
C PHE A 250 -8.92 8.16 6.64
N ASP A 251 -8.55 8.94 5.63
CA ASP A 251 -7.69 10.12 5.74
C ASP A 251 -8.49 11.36 5.35
N SER A 252 -8.18 12.50 5.97
CA SER A 252 -8.92 13.76 5.86
C SER A 252 -8.09 14.93 5.35
N TYR A 253 -6.81 14.72 5.03
CA TYR A 253 -5.92 15.79 4.58
C TYR A 253 -5.09 15.34 3.37
N PRO A 254 -4.84 16.23 2.39
CA PRO A 254 -3.85 15.99 1.34
C PRO A 254 -2.46 15.73 1.94
N LEU A 255 -1.59 15.08 1.18
CA LEU A 255 -0.17 14.94 1.54
C LEU A 255 0.54 16.29 1.43
N ASP A 256 1.40 16.58 2.41
CA ASP A 256 2.09 17.88 2.51
C ASP A 256 3.58 17.81 2.16
N SER A 257 4.24 18.96 2.26
CA SER A 257 5.69 19.08 2.04
C SER A 257 6.54 18.18 2.94
N GLN A 258 6.11 17.88 4.17
CA GLN A 258 6.86 17.01 5.09
C GLN A 258 6.73 15.55 4.65
N ASP A 259 5.52 15.12 4.28
CA ASP A 259 5.30 13.78 3.71
C ASP A 259 6.17 13.57 2.46
N LEU A 260 6.19 14.56 1.56
CA LEU A 260 6.97 14.51 0.33
C LEU A 260 8.48 14.52 0.61
N GLN A 261 8.97 15.40 1.50
CA GLN A 261 10.39 15.50 1.83
C GLN A 261 10.93 14.21 2.45
N ALA A 262 10.18 13.60 3.36
CA ALA A 262 10.55 12.33 3.97
C ALA A 262 10.71 11.22 2.91
N TRP A 263 9.80 11.19 1.92
CA TRP A 263 9.86 10.23 0.83
C TRP A 263 11.02 10.50 -0.14
N LEU A 264 11.19 11.75 -0.59
CA LEU A 264 12.25 12.14 -1.53
C LEU A 264 13.65 11.93 -0.97
N SER A 265 13.86 12.22 0.32
CA SER A 265 15.18 12.07 0.95
C SER A 265 15.70 10.64 0.85
N ARG A 266 14.81 9.66 1.07
CA ARG A 266 15.11 8.23 0.92
C ARG A 266 15.43 7.87 -0.53
N GLN A 267 14.68 8.39 -1.50
CA GLN A 267 14.91 8.08 -2.91
C GLN A 267 16.21 8.66 -3.46
N ILE A 268 16.60 9.85 -3.02
CA ILE A 268 17.87 10.48 -3.43
C ILE A 268 19.05 9.63 -2.93
N GLU A 269 18.97 9.12 -1.69
CA GLU A 269 20.01 8.25 -1.11
C GLU A 269 20.13 6.91 -1.87
N GLU A 270 19.00 6.27 -2.18
CA GLU A 270 18.95 5.02 -2.96
C GLU A 270 19.51 5.21 -4.38
N ALA A 271 19.07 6.24 -5.10
CA ALA A 271 19.51 6.50 -6.48
C ALA A 271 21.01 6.82 -6.59
N ASN A 272 21.57 7.51 -5.58
CA ASN A 272 23.02 7.77 -5.53
C ASN A 272 23.82 6.48 -5.35
N THR A 273 23.30 5.54 -4.56
CA THR A 273 23.93 4.25 -4.29
C THR A 273 23.89 3.34 -5.52
N GLU A 274 22.75 3.29 -6.21
CA GLU A 274 22.52 2.39 -7.36
C GLU A 274 23.06 2.91 -8.70
N GLN A 275 23.51 4.17 -8.75
CA GLN A 275 24.06 4.81 -9.96
C GLN A 275 23.11 4.78 -11.19
N CYS A 276 21.81 4.84 -10.98
CA CYS A 276 20.80 4.89 -12.04
C CYS A 276 20.24 6.31 -12.27
N PHE A 277 19.52 6.52 -13.39
CA PHE A 277 18.67 7.68 -13.60
C PHE A 277 17.20 7.28 -13.37
N ARG A 278 16.51 7.96 -12.46
CA ARG A 278 15.13 7.62 -12.09
C ARG A 278 14.10 8.61 -12.63
N LEU A 279 13.07 8.09 -13.29
CA LEU A 279 11.81 8.76 -13.55
C LEU A 279 10.83 8.30 -12.46
N ILE A 280 10.35 9.22 -11.62
CA ILE A 280 9.55 8.90 -10.45
C ILE A 280 8.17 9.52 -10.57
N LEU A 281 7.13 8.69 -10.61
CA LEU A 281 5.73 9.10 -10.46
C LEU A 281 5.22 8.77 -9.06
N LEU A 282 4.69 9.78 -8.37
CA LEU A 282 4.17 9.69 -7.02
C LEU A 282 2.70 10.13 -6.97
N ALA A 283 1.79 9.17 -6.86
CA ALA A 283 0.35 9.42 -6.88
C ALA A 283 -0.24 9.44 -5.47
N SER A 284 -0.77 10.59 -5.04
CA SER A 284 -1.42 10.73 -3.73
C SER A 284 -2.90 10.39 -3.81
N THR A 285 -3.37 9.47 -2.97
CA THR A 285 -4.80 9.11 -2.91
C THR A 285 -5.69 10.19 -2.30
N THR A 286 -5.13 11.10 -1.51
CA THR A 286 -5.81 12.27 -0.94
C THR A 286 -5.45 13.58 -1.65
N GLY A 287 -4.63 13.49 -2.70
CA GLY A 287 -4.07 14.65 -3.39
C GLY A 287 -2.89 15.29 -2.66
N TRP A 288 -2.38 16.37 -3.25
CA TRP A 288 -1.22 17.11 -2.77
C TRP A 288 -1.63 18.51 -2.34
N ASP A 289 -1.20 18.91 -1.16
CA ASP A 289 -1.43 20.26 -0.68
C ASP A 289 -0.58 21.30 -1.46
N PRO A 290 -0.87 22.60 -1.32
CA PRO A 290 -0.09 23.65 -1.98
C PRO A 290 1.38 23.71 -1.55
N SER A 291 1.77 23.18 -0.39
CA SER A 291 3.16 23.17 0.07
C SER A 291 3.99 22.13 -0.68
N ALA A 292 3.50 20.90 -0.81
CA ALA A 292 4.12 19.84 -1.58
C ALA A 292 4.20 20.18 -3.08
N ARG A 293 3.10 20.71 -3.64
CA ARG A 293 3.04 21.14 -5.05
C ARG A 293 4.15 22.14 -5.39
N ARG A 294 4.37 23.14 -4.53
CA ARG A 294 5.42 24.17 -4.71
C ARG A 294 6.85 23.65 -4.58
N MET A 295 7.08 22.51 -3.91
CA MET A 295 8.41 21.91 -3.85
C MET A 295 8.85 21.36 -5.20
N ILE A 296 7.92 20.79 -5.98
CA ILE A 296 8.22 20.19 -7.28
C ILE A 296 8.00 21.19 -8.42
N ALA A 297 6.84 21.83 -8.44
CA ALA A 297 6.50 22.79 -9.48
C ALA A 297 7.44 24.00 -9.41
N ALA A 298 7.80 24.53 -10.57
CA ALA A 298 8.60 25.73 -10.61
C ALA A 298 7.80 26.92 -10.04
N SER A 299 8.30 27.54 -8.97
CA SER A 299 7.77 28.83 -8.54
C SER A 299 8.34 29.98 -9.40
N GLU A 300 7.73 31.15 -9.30
CA GLU A 300 8.24 32.39 -9.93
C GLU A 300 9.61 32.80 -9.36
N GLN A 301 9.95 32.35 -8.15
CA GLN A 301 11.22 32.67 -7.51
C GLN A 301 12.33 31.69 -7.96
N PRO A 302 13.47 32.20 -8.47
CA PRO A 302 14.61 31.36 -8.83
C PRO A 302 15.10 30.49 -7.65
N GLY A 303 15.40 29.22 -7.91
CA GLY A 303 16.05 28.32 -6.95
C GLY A 303 15.14 27.51 -6.02
N GLN A 304 13.80 27.60 -6.15
CA GLN A 304 12.86 26.83 -5.33
C GLN A 304 12.36 25.52 -5.98
N ALA A 305 12.46 25.38 -7.30
CA ALA A 305 12.00 24.19 -8.00
C ALA A 305 12.91 23.00 -7.69
N PHE A 306 12.33 21.81 -7.48
CA PHE A 306 13.11 20.58 -7.35
C PHE A 306 13.93 20.34 -8.63
N VAL A 307 15.25 20.26 -8.46
CA VAL A 307 16.19 19.93 -9.53
C VAL A 307 17.18 18.90 -9.00
N ALA A 308 17.20 17.74 -9.64
CA ALA A 308 18.17 16.71 -9.37
C ALA A 308 18.83 16.26 -10.68
N ARG A 309 20.12 15.93 -10.60
CA ARG A 309 20.89 15.52 -11.78
C ARG A 309 20.37 14.20 -12.36
N ARG A 310 19.96 13.26 -11.49
CA ARG A 310 19.61 11.88 -11.83
C ARG A 310 18.15 11.50 -11.52
N LEU A 311 17.33 12.44 -11.07
CA LEU A 311 15.93 12.18 -10.74
C LEU A 311 15.04 13.20 -11.44
N LEU A 312 13.98 12.72 -12.08
CA LEU A 312 12.84 13.53 -12.48
C LEU A 312 11.64 13.06 -11.66
N VAL A 313 10.97 14.00 -10.99
CA VAL A 313 9.87 13.71 -10.07
C VAL A 313 8.59 14.32 -10.62
N TYR A 314 7.55 13.50 -10.63
CA TYR A 314 6.21 13.84 -11.05
C TYR A 314 5.27 13.46 -9.92
N LEU A 315 4.42 14.39 -9.51
CA LEU A 315 3.36 14.13 -8.54
C LEU A 315 2.05 14.01 -9.32
N PHE A 316 1.28 12.95 -9.06
CA PHE A 316 -0.08 12.87 -9.55
C PHE A 316 -1.04 13.08 -8.38
N ASP A 317 -1.98 14.00 -8.53
CA ASP A 317 -3.03 14.23 -7.56
C ASP A 317 -4.26 13.40 -7.94
N LEU A 318 -4.57 12.34 -7.20
CA LEU A 318 -5.73 11.48 -7.53
C LEU A 318 -7.06 12.11 -7.13
N GLU A 319 -7.05 13.15 -6.29
CA GLU A 319 -8.25 13.89 -5.92
C GLU A 319 -8.63 14.89 -7.02
N ASN A 320 -7.66 15.65 -7.52
CA ASN A 320 -7.87 16.70 -8.52
C ASN A 320 -7.65 16.23 -9.96
N GLY A 321 -6.96 15.10 -10.17
CA GLY A 321 -6.71 14.50 -11.47
C GLY A 321 -5.62 15.18 -12.29
N ASP A 322 -4.72 15.93 -11.66
CA ASP A 322 -3.66 16.68 -12.34
C ASP A 322 -2.25 16.14 -12.06
N LEU A 323 -1.37 16.27 -13.08
CA LEU A 323 0.04 15.93 -13.01
C LEU A 323 0.85 17.19 -12.72
N ILE A 324 1.63 17.17 -11.64
CA ILE A 324 2.47 18.27 -11.19
C ILE A 324 3.93 17.88 -11.38
N TYR A 325 4.71 18.72 -12.06
CA TYR A 325 6.14 18.50 -12.29
C TYR A 325 6.84 19.84 -12.51
N ASN A 326 8.17 19.81 -12.60
CA ASN A 326 8.95 21.01 -12.90
C ASN A 326 8.91 21.32 -14.41
N GLU A 327 7.98 22.17 -14.83
CA GLU A 327 7.82 22.58 -16.24
C GLU A 327 9.03 23.34 -16.82
N LYS A 328 9.90 23.90 -15.96
CA LYS A 328 11.14 24.57 -16.39
C LYS A 328 12.29 23.59 -16.67
N ASP A 329 12.16 22.31 -16.31
CA ASP A 329 13.11 21.26 -16.70
C ASP A 329 12.66 20.63 -18.02
N ASP A 330 13.40 20.90 -19.10
CA ASP A 330 13.09 20.37 -20.43
C ASP A 330 13.01 18.84 -20.45
N ARG A 331 13.82 18.16 -19.63
CA ARG A 331 13.79 16.70 -19.51
C ARG A 331 12.49 16.25 -18.90
N ALA A 332 11.97 16.96 -17.89
CA ALA A 332 10.72 16.61 -17.24
C ALA A 332 9.53 16.71 -18.19
N ARG A 333 9.48 17.75 -19.03
CA ARG A 333 8.40 17.92 -20.02
C ARG A 333 8.32 16.76 -21.01
N ILE A 334 9.46 16.23 -21.47
CA ILE A 334 9.51 15.16 -22.48
C ILE A 334 8.77 13.91 -22.00
N TYR A 335 8.84 13.58 -20.70
CA TYR A 335 8.23 12.35 -20.17
C TYR A 335 6.91 12.59 -19.44
N ALA A 336 6.45 13.84 -19.29
CA ALA A 336 5.21 14.14 -18.58
C ALA A 336 4.01 13.35 -19.13
N GLU A 337 3.93 13.21 -20.46
CA GLU A 337 2.89 12.43 -21.11
C GLU A 337 2.94 10.94 -20.76
N LEU A 338 4.05 10.37 -20.28
CA LEU A 338 4.08 8.98 -19.82
C LEU A 338 3.21 8.75 -18.58
N PHE A 339 2.99 9.82 -17.81
CA PHE A 339 2.41 9.75 -16.47
C PHE A 339 1.00 10.31 -16.36
N VAL A 340 0.40 10.69 -17.49
CA VAL A 340 -1.03 11.03 -17.56
C VAL A 340 -1.83 9.73 -17.71
N PRO A 341 -2.68 9.33 -16.75
CA PRO A 341 -3.50 8.13 -16.87
C PRO A 341 -4.43 8.25 -18.06
N LEU A 342 -4.54 7.18 -18.84
CA LEU A 342 -5.59 7.08 -19.86
C LEU A 342 -6.95 6.99 -19.16
N LEU A 343 -7.88 7.90 -19.47
CA LEU A 343 -9.28 7.72 -19.04
C LEU A 343 -9.92 6.56 -19.82
N GLU A 344 -10.81 5.78 -19.22
CA GLU A 344 -11.53 4.71 -19.95
C GLU A 344 -12.26 5.26 -21.18
N SER A 345 -12.85 6.45 -21.06
CA SER A 345 -13.48 7.15 -22.19
C SER A 345 -12.50 7.49 -23.31
N GLU A 346 -11.26 7.84 -22.98
CA GLU A 346 -10.21 8.13 -23.95
C GLU A 346 -9.69 6.85 -24.59
N GLN A 347 -9.47 5.78 -23.83
CA GLN A 347 -9.11 4.46 -24.39
C GLN A 347 -10.19 3.91 -25.31
N ILE A 348 -11.46 4.06 -24.92
CA ILE A 348 -12.59 3.69 -25.77
C ILE A 348 -12.60 4.56 -27.03
N ALA A 349 -12.40 5.87 -26.91
CA ALA A 349 -12.36 6.76 -28.08
C ALA A 349 -11.19 6.43 -29.03
N GLU A 350 -10.00 6.10 -28.50
CA GLU A 350 -8.86 5.63 -29.28
C GLU A 350 -9.12 4.29 -29.94
N ALA A 351 -9.69 3.34 -29.21
CA ALA A 351 -10.09 2.05 -29.76
C ALA A 351 -11.13 2.24 -30.88
N VAL A 352 -12.13 3.11 -30.70
CA VAL A 352 -13.11 3.45 -31.76
C VAL A 352 -12.42 4.02 -33.00
N ARG A 353 -11.43 4.91 -32.84
CA ARG A 353 -10.65 5.44 -33.98
C ARG A 353 -9.86 4.34 -34.69
N ALA A 354 -9.19 3.47 -33.94
CA ALA A 354 -8.41 2.38 -34.50
C ALA A 354 -9.30 1.34 -35.21
N ILE A 355 -10.44 0.96 -34.62
CA ILE A 355 -11.42 0.06 -35.23
C ILE A 355 -11.99 0.66 -36.51
N ASN A 356 -12.32 1.95 -36.53
CA ASN A 356 -12.76 2.63 -37.75
C ASN A 356 -11.73 2.53 -38.87
N ASN A 357 -10.44 2.71 -38.56
CA ASN A 357 -9.36 2.59 -39.55
C ASN A 357 -9.26 1.16 -40.12
N GLU A 358 -9.40 0.12 -39.29
CA GLU A 358 -9.44 -1.27 -39.76
C GLU A 358 -10.67 -1.54 -40.64
N LEU A 359 -11.82 -0.99 -40.26
CA LEU A 359 -13.08 -1.11 -41.03
C LEU A 359 -13.10 -0.27 -42.31
N LEU A 360 -12.06 0.53 -42.60
CA LEU A 360 -11.86 1.07 -43.95
C LEU A 360 -11.42 -0.01 -44.94
N VAL A 361 -10.78 -1.07 -44.44
CA VAL A 361 -10.24 -2.17 -45.25
C VAL A 361 -11.18 -3.38 -45.25
N TYR A 362 -11.89 -3.61 -44.15
CA TYR A 362 -12.78 -4.77 -43.97
C TYR A 362 -14.23 -4.34 -43.73
N ASP A 363 -15.19 -5.05 -44.34
CA ASP A 363 -16.64 -4.78 -44.17
C ASP A 363 -17.17 -5.17 -42.77
N SER A 364 -16.42 -6.01 -42.05
CA SER A 364 -16.73 -6.40 -40.68
C SER A 364 -15.45 -6.72 -39.91
N LEU A 365 -15.49 -6.57 -38.59
CA LEU A 365 -14.38 -6.88 -37.69
C LEU A 365 -14.89 -7.67 -36.49
N THR A 366 -14.34 -8.87 -36.28
CA THR A 366 -14.64 -9.68 -35.10
C THR A 366 -13.86 -9.21 -33.88
N LEU A 367 -14.43 -9.35 -32.68
CA LEU A 367 -13.75 -8.98 -31.44
C LEU A 367 -12.44 -9.77 -31.23
N GLU A 368 -12.41 -11.02 -31.68
CA GLU A 368 -11.21 -11.85 -31.60
C GLU A 368 -10.11 -11.36 -32.56
N GLN A 369 -10.47 -10.99 -33.79
CA GLN A 369 -9.51 -10.42 -34.74
C GLN A 369 -9.00 -9.06 -34.27
N ALA A 370 -9.89 -8.17 -33.81
CA ALA A 370 -9.51 -6.89 -33.23
C ALA A 370 -8.53 -7.05 -32.06
N GLY A 371 -8.74 -8.05 -31.20
CA GLY A 371 -7.82 -8.34 -30.08
C GLY A 371 -6.47 -8.92 -30.49
N ARG A 372 -6.31 -9.40 -31.73
CA ARG A 372 -5.03 -9.87 -32.28
C ARG A 372 -4.28 -8.77 -33.02
N THR A 373 -5.00 -7.82 -33.62
CA THR A 373 -4.41 -6.77 -34.47
C THR A 373 -4.22 -5.45 -33.75
N LEU A 374 -5.12 -5.09 -32.83
CA LEU A 374 -5.11 -3.80 -32.16
C LEU A 374 -4.50 -3.90 -30.75
N PRO A 375 -3.77 -2.88 -30.29
CA PRO A 375 -3.09 -2.87 -28.98
C PRO A 375 -4.05 -2.52 -27.83
N PHE A 376 -5.27 -3.06 -27.83
CA PHE A 376 -6.28 -2.81 -26.79
C PHE A 376 -6.76 -4.10 -26.14
N SER A 377 -7.13 -4.03 -24.87
CA SER A 377 -7.70 -5.18 -24.17
C SER A 377 -9.07 -5.57 -24.75
N LYS A 378 -9.41 -6.86 -24.63
CA LYS A 378 -10.71 -7.39 -25.11
C LYS A 378 -11.90 -6.66 -24.49
N SER A 379 -11.77 -6.21 -23.24
CA SER A 379 -12.78 -5.44 -22.51
C SER A 379 -13.02 -4.07 -23.14
N VAL A 380 -11.94 -3.34 -23.45
CA VAL A 380 -11.99 -2.02 -24.08
C VAL A 380 -12.54 -2.12 -25.49
N LEU A 381 -12.09 -3.11 -26.27
CA LEU A 381 -12.62 -3.37 -27.62
C LEU A 381 -14.12 -3.67 -27.61
N LYS A 382 -14.59 -4.47 -26.63
CA LYS A 382 -16.02 -4.76 -26.48
C LYS A 382 -16.83 -3.50 -26.18
N LEU A 383 -16.35 -2.65 -25.28
CA LEU A 383 -16.99 -1.36 -24.97
C LEU A 383 -16.96 -0.40 -26.17
N ALA A 384 -15.88 -0.40 -26.95
CA ALA A 384 -15.78 0.36 -28.19
C ALA A 384 -16.79 -0.12 -29.25
N PHE A 385 -16.94 -1.43 -29.45
CA PHE A 385 -17.97 -2.01 -30.34
C PHE A 385 -19.36 -1.54 -29.91
N GLN A 386 -19.68 -1.68 -28.62
CA GLN A 386 -20.96 -1.23 -28.06
C GLN A 386 -21.19 0.27 -28.27
N ARG A 387 -20.14 1.09 -28.11
CA ARG A 387 -20.22 2.54 -28.35
C ARG A 387 -20.45 2.88 -29.82
N MET A 388 -19.82 2.16 -30.75
CA MET A 388 -19.99 2.37 -32.20
C MET A 388 -21.39 1.96 -32.67
N ALA A 389 -21.94 0.88 -32.12
CA ALA A 389 -23.28 0.39 -32.45
C ALA A 389 -24.43 1.20 -31.80
N GLN A 390 -24.11 2.19 -30.96
CA GLN A 390 -25.10 3.17 -30.51
C GLN A 390 -25.44 4.21 -31.59
N GLY A 391 -24.59 4.35 -32.62
CA GLY A 391 -24.90 5.15 -33.80
C GLY A 391 -25.48 4.30 -34.94
N ASP A 392 -25.97 4.94 -35.99
CA ASP A 392 -26.66 4.26 -37.10
C ASP A 392 -25.72 3.60 -38.13
N THR A 393 -24.40 3.78 -38.00
CA THR A 393 -23.41 3.35 -39.00
C THR A 393 -23.02 1.87 -38.86
N TYR A 394 -23.09 1.31 -37.66
CA TYR A 394 -22.60 -0.04 -37.37
C TYR A 394 -23.61 -0.82 -36.53
N SER A 395 -23.63 -2.14 -36.69
CA SER A 395 -24.42 -3.06 -35.88
C SER A 395 -23.55 -4.18 -35.30
N ILE A 396 -23.93 -4.66 -34.12
CA ILE A 396 -23.28 -5.82 -33.49
C ILE A 396 -24.08 -7.07 -33.84
N MET A 397 -23.39 -8.08 -34.34
CA MET A 397 -23.96 -9.41 -34.61
C MET A 397 -23.14 -10.48 -33.90
N GLU A 398 -23.81 -11.46 -33.30
CA GLU A 398 -23.18 -12.68 -32.81
C GLU A 398 -23.12 -13.71 -33.95
N ILE A 399 -21.92 -14.00 -34.43
CA ILE A 399 -21.71 -14.96 -35.51
C ILE A 399 -21.35 -16.32 -34.90
N PRO A 400 -22.11 -17.39 -35.20
CA PRO A 400 -21.80 -18.73 -34.69
C PRO A 400 -20.34 -19.12 -34.99
N ARG A 401 -19.60 -19.54 -33.95
CA ARG A 401 -18.16 -19.91 -33.97
C ARG A 401 -17.14 -18.77 -34.11
N LEU A 402 -17.56 -17.56 -34.46
CA LEU A 402 -16.66 -16.38 -34.56
C LEU A 402 -16.92 -15.35 -33.44
N GLY A 403 -18.06 -15.45 -32.76
CA GLY A 403 -18.45 -14.58 -31.66
C GLY A 403 -18.90 -13.19 -32.12
N MET A 404 -18.82 -12.23 -31.21
CA MET A 404 -19.21 -10.84 -31.43
C MET A 404 -18.43 -10.20 -32.58
N ALA A 405 -19.16 -9.70 -33.58
CA ALA A 405 -18.63 -8.95 -34.70
C ALA A 405 -19.32 -7.59 -34.85
N LEU A 406 -18.55 -6.59 -35.25
CA LEU A 406 -19.04 -5.28 -35.65
C LEU A 406 -19.14 -5.25 -37.17
N ILE A 407 -20.33 -4.96 -37.69
CA ILE A 407 -20.65 -4.97 -39.13
C ILE A 407 -21.12 -3.58 -39.52
N ARG A 408 -20.67 -3.09 -40.68
CA ARG A 408 -21.15 -1.83 -41.24
C ARG A 408 -22.55 -2.02 -41.83
N ASN A 409 -23.48 -1.13 -41.50
CA ASN A 409 -24.87 -1.18 -41.99
C ASN A 409 -24.98 -0.81 -43.47
#